data_AF-A0A7E6FFR0-F1
#
_entry.id   AF-A0A7E6FFR0-F1
#
_cell.length_a   1.000
_cell.length_b   1.000
_cell.length_c   1.000
_cell.angle_alpha   90.00
_cell.angle_beta   90.00
_cell.angle_gamma   90.00
#
_symmetry.space_group_name_H-M   'P 1'
#
loop_
_entity.id
_entity.type
_entity.pdbx_description
1 polymer ?
#
loop_
_entity_poly.entity_id
_entity_poly.type
_entity_poly.pdbx_seq_one_letter_code
_entity_poly.pdbx_strand_id
1 'polypeptide(L)'
;MPVLVKDYEWEETETNVLIKVALKGIHSSKADVLTSSEYLKVNYRPFLFECFLHEKVDTAASSVQLKNGEVVFLLLKLTPGLWTKLQSDIIEDDMRERIHNIKEHEKQKATEEIEEWKANQKLLAEQEKAKLIKEKKALNKNTKTISKKKLPEKTKTKSDIFSDIPTRESGKIEVNFTPRVFPTPVRESQTPQEEEWLRKQAEATRIKEFMTKDLTEEEKNPLFLRDKGNKFFQDGNYLAAINIYTHAIQLDYKMPALYSNRAACHLKVKNYMKCIEDSSKALDLLLPPVPQNASSRCRAFVRRGTAFCKLELFVEGLQDYEAALKLDPSNEQLIKDAEEIRKVIQS
;
A
#
# COMPACT_ATOMS: atom_id res chain seq x y z
N MET A 1 8.09 -18.89 -21.28
CA MET A 1 9.33 -18.15 -21.60
C MET A 1 8.97 -17.06 -22.59
N PRO A 2 9.48 -15.83 -22.44
CA PRO A 2 9.23 -14.77 -23.42
C PRO A 2 9.87 -15.12 -24.76
N VAL A 3 9.26 -14.68 -25.86
CA VAL A 3 9.76 -14.88 -27.22
C VAL A 3 10.74 -13.75 -27.53
N LEU A 4 12.02 -14.09 -27.73
CA LEU A 4 13.04 -13.10 -28.04
C LEU A 4 12.83 -12.53 -29.45
N VAL A 5 12.75 -11.21 -29.57
CA VAL A 5 12.57 -10.53 -30.85
C VAL A 5 13.92 -10.10 -31.38
N LYS A 6 14.28 -10.63 -32.55
CA LYS A 6 15.48 -10.28 -33.31
C LYS A 6 15.18 -9.38 -34.53
N ASP A 7 13.90 -9.14 -34.79
CA ASP A 7 13.43 -8.31 -35.90
C ASP A 7 13.44 -6.84 -35.44
N TYR A 8 14.59 -6.18 -35.56
CA TYR A 8 14.75 -4.76 -35.26
C TYR A 8 15.57 -4.08 -36.37
N GLU A 9 15.30 -2.80 -36.59
CA GLU A 9 16.06 -1.97 -37.52
C GLU A 9 16.92 -1.02 -36.71
N TRP A 10 18.15 -0.78 -37.15
CA TRP A 10 18.99 0.23 -36.54
C TRP A 10 19.78 0.98 -37.61
N GLU A 11 19.97 2.27 -37.34
CA GLU A 11 20.73 3.20 -38.16
C GLU A 11 21.69 3.94 -37.23
N GLU A 12 22.84 4.37 -37.73
CA GLU A 12 23.79 5.13 -36.92
C GLU A 12 24.38 6.30 -37.68
N THR A 13 24.79 7.29 -36.88
CA THR A 13 25.69 8.36 -37.30
C THR A 13 26.94 8.31 -36.43
N GLU A 14 27.92 9.18 -36.68
CA GLU A 14 29.11 9.28 -35.83
C GLU A 14 28.77 9.62 -34.37
N THR A 15 27.63 10.27 -34.13
CA THR A 15 27.23 10.76 -32.81
C THR A 15 26.03 10.04 -32.21
N ASN A 16 25.14 9.48 -33.03
CA ASN A 16 23.86 8.92 -32.57
C ASN A 16 23.64 7.50 -33.09
N VAL A 17 22.81 6.75 -32.36
CA VAL A 17 22.28 5.46 -32.79
C VAL A 17 20.77 5.50 -32.70
N LEU A 18 20.11 5.15 -33.80
CA LEU A 18 18.67 5.02 -33.91
C LEU A 18 18.31 3.54 -33.94
N ILE A 19 17.47 3.06 -33.02
CA ILE A 19 17.01 1.66 -32.99
C ILE A 19 15.48 1.65 -33.00
N LYS A 20 14.88 0.90 -33.93
CA LYS A 20 13.44 0.76 -34.09
C LYS A 20 13.03 -0.68 -33.82
N VAL A 21 12.10 -0.87 -32.89
CA VAL A 21 11.57 -2.19 -32.50
C VAL A 21 10.04 -2.19 -32.68
N ALA A 22 9.52 -3.07 -33.54
CA ALA A 22 8.09 -3.17 -33.81
C ALA A 22 7.35 -3.97 -32.73
N LEU A 23 6.25 -3.44 -32.18
CA LEU A 23 5.49 -4.03 -31.07
C LEU A 23 4.45 -5.09 -31.49
N LYS A 24 4.51 -5.60 -32.74
CA LYS A 24 3.67 -6.70 -33.28
C LYS A 24 2.16 -6.60 -32.89
N GLY A 25 1.58 -5.40 -32.95
CA GLY A 25 0.15 -5.14 -32.68
C GLY A 25 -0.21 -4.89 -31.21
N ILE A 26 0.76 -4.80 -30.30
CA ILE A 26 0.54 -4.47 -28.89
C ILE A 26 0.52 -2.95 -28.71
N HIS A 27 -0.47 -2.47 -27.95
CA HIS A 27 -0.61 -1.05 -27.62
C HIS A 27 0.59 -0.56 -26.79
N SER A 28 1.13 0.62 -27.12
CA SER A 28 2.33 1.20 -26.49
C SER A 28 2.26 1.29 -24.96
N SER A 29 1.06 1.46 -24.39
CA SER A 29 0.86 1.52 -22.94
C SER A 29 1.11 0.20 -22.19
N LYS A 30 1.27 -0.92 -22.90
CA LYS A 30 1.55 -2.24 -22.31
C LYS A 30 3.01 -2.68 -22.51
N ALA A 31 3.84 -1.84 -23.10
CA ALA A 31 5.26 -2.09 -23.29
C ALA A 31 6.05 -1.46 -22.15
N ASP A 32 6.83 -2.27 -21.45
CA ASP A 32 7.78 -1.78 -20.44
C ASP A 32 9.13 -1.59 -21.12
N VAL A 33 9.69 -0.38 -21.04
CA VAL A 33 11.00 -0.05 -21.62
C VAL A 33 11.98 0.26 -20.49
N LEU A 34 13.16 -0.34 -20.55
CA LEU A 34 14.30 -0.08 -19.68
C LEU A 34 15.48 0.35 -20.55
N THR A 35 16.11 1.45 -20.16
CA THR A 35 17.22 2.07 -20.88
C THR A 35 18.33 2.36 -19.89
N SER A 36 19.46 1.71 -20.07
CA SER A 36 20.69 1.94 -19.33
C SER A 36 21.78 2.45 -20.29
N SER A 37 22.95 2.79 -19.76
CA SER A 37 24.07 3.29 -20.58
C SER A 37 24.69 2.24 -21.49
N GLU A 38 24.49 0.95 -21.20
CA GLU A 38 25.06 -0.16 -21.97
C GLU A 38 24.03 -1.25 -22.35
N TYR A 39 22.79 -1.11 -21.90
CA TYR A 39 21.77 -2.15 -22.04
C TYR A 39 20.39 -1.57 -22.32
N LEU A 40 19.69 -2.19 -23.26
CA LEU A 40 18.32 -1.87 -23.62
C LEU A 40 17.42 -3.09 -23.45
N LYS A 41 16.22 -2.85 -22.94
CA LYS A 41 15.20 -3.89 -22.83
C LYS A 41 13.81 -3.34 -23.11
N VAL A 42 13.06 -4.05 -23.94
CA VAL A 42 11.64 -3.79 -24.19
C VAL A 42 10.86 -5.07 -23.94
N ASN A 43 9.97 -5.05 -22.96
CA ASN A 43 9.11 -6.17 -22.61
C ASN A 43 7.67 -5.87 -23.03
N TYR A 44 7.13 -6.67 -23.94
CA TYR A 44 5.77 -6.53 -24.46
C TYR A 44 5.18 -7.92 -24.70
N ARG A 45 4.60 -8.50 -23.64
CA ARG A 45 4.23 -9.92 -23.60
C ARG A 45 3.39 -10.35 -24.81
N PRO A 46 3.70 -11.50 -25.45
CA PRO A 46 4.68 -12.52 -25.03
C PRO A 46 6.14 -12.24 -25.46
N PHE A 47 6.42 -11.09 -26.07
CA PHE A 47 7.71 -10.77 -26.70
C PHE A 47 8.66 -10.00 -25.77
N LEU A 48 9.95 -10.14 -26.06
CA LEU A 48 11.03 -9.49 -25.33
C LEU A 48 12.15 -9.11 -26.30
N PHE A 49 12.56 -7.85 -26.28
CA PHE A 49 13.78 -7.38 -26.93
C PHE A 49 14.82 -7.06 -25.86
N GLU A 50 16.04 -7.58 -26.02
CA GLU A 50 17.19 -7.32 -25.14
C GLU A 50 18.41 -7.09 -26.02
N CYS A 51 19.14 -6.01 -25.77
CA CYS A 51 20.33 -5.65 -26.54
C CYS A 51 21.38 -5.00 -25.62
N PHE A 52 22.58 -5.58 -25.62
CA PHE A 52 23.76 -4.97 -25.03
C PHE A 52 24.48 -4.14 -26.09
N LEU A 53 24.59 -2.85 -25.85
CA LEU A 53 25.21 -1.93 -26.81
C LEU A 53 26.70 -2.22 -26.94
N HIS A 54 27.25 -1.91 -28.11
CA HIS A 54 28.67 -2.05 -28.39
C HIS A 54 29.52 -1.12 -27.52
N GLU A 55 29.09 0.14 -27.40
CA GLU A 55 29.70 1.14 -26.53
C GLU A 55 28.64 1.85 -25.67
N LYS A 56 29.11 2.61 -24.68
CA LYS A 56 28.25 3.32 -23.74
C LYS A 56 27.57 4.51 -24.40
N VAL A 57 26.32 4.71 -24.03
CA VAL A 57 25.49 5.86 -24.45
C VAL A 57 25.17 6.75 -23.26
N ASP A 58 24.98 8.03 -23.53
CA ASP A 58 24.54 9.01 -22.53
C ASP A 58 23.04 8.88 -22.30
N THR A 59 22.65 8.34 -21.14
CA THR A 59 21.24 8.15 -20.78
C THR A 59 20.48 9.45 -20.58
N ALA A 60 21.14 10.56 -20.23
CA ALA A 60 20.48 11.83 -19.95
C ALA A 60 20.12 12.60 -21.23
N ALA A 61 20.97 12.49 -22.26
CA ALA A 61 20.76 13.12 -23.56
C ALA A 61 19.99 12.23 -24.57
N SER A 62 19.92 10.91 -24.30
CA SER A 62 19.18 9.96 -25.12
C SER A 62 17.67 10.06 -24.91
N SER A 63 16.89 9.79 -25.96
CA SER A 63 15.42 9.85 -25.89
C SER A 63 14.78 8.59 -26.45
N VAL A 64 13.63 8.21 -25.87
CA VAL A 64 12.85 7.05 -26.30
C VAL A 64 11.44 7.52 -26.64
N GLN A 65 10.95 7.12 -27.82
CA GLN A 65 9.61 7.44 -28.28
C GLN A 65 8.82 6.16 -28.56
N LEU A 66 7.63 6.07 -27.96
CA LEU A 66 6.65 5.02 -28.25
C LEU A 66 5.55 5.62 -29.13
N LYS A 67 5.58 5.36 -30.43
CA LYS A 67 4.58 5.89 -31.38
C LYS A 67 4.21 4.80 -32.40
N ASN A 68 2.93 4.79 -32.79
CA ASN A 68 2.41 3.98 -33.89
C ASN A 68 2.69 2.45 -33.81
N GLY A 69 2.80 1.90 -32.59
CA GLY A 69 3.10 0.48 -32.42
C GLY A 69 4.58 0.12 -32.59
N GLU A 70 5.47 1.10 -32.52
CA GLU A 70 6.92 0.93 -32.56
C GLU A 70 7.59 1.66 -31.38
N VAL A 71 8.71 1.11 -30.92
CA VAL A 71 9.62 1.74 -29.96
C VAL A 71 10.83 2.23 -30.71
N VAL A 72 11.07 3.54 -30.66
CA VAL A 72 12.19 4.20 -31.32
C VAL A 72 13.13 4.76 -30.25
N PHE A 73 14.35 4.24 -30.20
CA PHE A 73 15.44 4.73 -29.38
C PHE A 73 16.30 5.66 -30.20
N LEU A 74 16.49 6.90 -29.75
CA LEU A 74 17.47 7.84 -30.27
C LEU A 74 18.53 8.04 -29.18
N LEU A 75 19.66 7.34 -29.33
CA LEU A 75 20.71 7.26 -28.33
C LEU A 75 21.90 8.12 -28.74
N LEU A 76 22.42 8.92 -27.80
CA LEU A 76 23.65 9.70 -28.01
C LEU A 76 24.86 8.87 -27.57
N LYS A 77 25.84 8.68 -28.47
CA LYS A 77 27.08 7.97 -28.16
C LYS A 77 27.92 8.81 -27.21
N LEU A 78 28.50 8.17 -26.19
CA LEU A 78 29.43 8.84 -25.27
C LEU A 78 30.78 9.12 -25.98
N THR A 79 31.18 8.20 -26.85
CA THR A 79 32.36 8.26 -27.71
C THR A 79 31.93 8.36 -29.17
N PRO A 80 32.22 9.49 -29.86
CA PRO A 80 31.90 9.61 -31.29
C PRO A 80 32.69 8.59 -32.12
N GLY A 81 32.01 7.87 -33.00
CA GLY A 81 32.60 6.83 -33.84
C GLY A 81 31.53 5.94 -34.47
N LEU A 82 31.86 5.30 -35.60
CA LEU A 82 30.97 4.35 -36.26
C LEU A 82 31.04 2.98 -35.59
N TRP A 83 29.89 2.39 -35.26
CA TRP A 83 29.79 1.08 -34.66
C TRP A 83 29.68 0.03 -35.77
N THR A 84 30.68 -0.85 -35.87
CA THR A 84 30.64 -1.95 -36.85
C THR A 84 29.54 -2.99 -36.55
N LYS A 85 29.08 -3.03 -35.29
CA LYS A 85 28.00 -3.88 -34.81
C LYS A 85 27.22 -3.12 -33.73
N LEU A 86 25.90 -3.35 -33.65
CA LEU A 86 25.08 -2.81 -32.57
C LEU A 86 25.35 -3.51 -31.22
N GLN A 87 25.52 -4.84 -31.27
CA GLN A 87 25.64 -5.68 -30.09
C GLN A 87 27.11 -6.00 -29.78
N SER A 88 27.47 -5.97 -28.50
CA SER A 88 28.79 -6.42 -28.04
C SER A 88 28.90 -7.95 -28.04
N ASP A 89 30.08 -8.48 -28.39
CA ASP A 89 30.37 -9.93 -28.46
C ASP A 89 30.62 -10.49 -27.04
N ILE A 90 29.61 -10.45 -26.15
CA ILE A 90 29.70 -10.92 -24.76
C ILE A 90 29.24 -12.40 -24.66
N ILE A 91 29.95 -13.19 -23.86
CA ILE A 91 29.61 -14.60 -23.54
C ILE A 91 28.33 -14.65 -22.68
N GLU A 92 27.48 -15.66 -22.86
CA GLU A 92 26.18 -15.75 -22.17
C GLU A 92 26.25 -15.69 -20.63
N ASP A 93 27.28 -16.26 -20.01
CA ASP A 93 27.43 -16.25 -18.56
C ASP A 93 27.78 -14.84 -18.03
N ASP A 94 28.69 -14.14 -18.69
CA ASP A 94 29.01 -12.73 -18.39
C ASP A 94 27.82 -11.80 -18.62
N MET A 95 26.97 -12.11 -19.61
CA MET A 95 25.74 -11.37 -19.86
C MET A 95 24.80 -11.47 -18.66
N ARG A 96 24.61 -12.67 -18.08
CA ARG A 96 23.67 -12.84 -16.95
C ARG A 96 24.12 -12.07 -15.71
N GLU A 97 25.41 -12.10 -15.40
CA GLU A 97 25.98 -11.36 -14.27
C GLU A 97 25.87 -9.85 -14.48
N ARG A 98 26.18 -9.34 -15.68
CA ARG A 98 26.00 -7.93 -16.03
C ARG A 98 24.53 -7.49 -15.95
N ILE A 99 23.59 -8.28 -16.49
CA ILE A 99 22.15 -7.99 -16.36
C ILE A 99 21.76 -7.90 -14.87
N HIS A 100 22.27 -8.79 -14.03
CA HIS A 100 21.97 -8.78 -12.60
C HIS A 100 22.49 -7.51 -11.93
N ASN A 101 23.74 -7.15 -12.20
CA ASN A 101 24.37 -5.94 -11.63
C ASN A 101 23.66 -4.66 -12.08
N ILE A 102 23.27 -4.56 -13.36
CA ILE A 102 22.49 -3.41 -13.87
C ILE A 102 21.14 -3.31 -13.15
N LYS A 103 20.43 -4.43 -13.00
CA LYS A 103 19.13 -4.46 -12.29
C LYS A 103 19.25 -4.07 -10.83
N GLU A 104 20.27 -4.57 -10.12
CA GLU A 104 20.47 -4.23 -8.71
C GLU A 104 20.87 -2.75 -8.55
N HIS A 105 21.72 -2.21 -9.44
CA HIS A 105 22.09 -0.80 -9.42
C HIS A 105 20.90 0.13 -9.68
N GLU A 106 20.05 -0.18 -10.67
CA GLU A 106 18.84 0.60 -10.94
C GLU A 106 17.83 0.51 -9.80
N LYS A 107 17.70 -0.67 -9.19
CA LYS A 107 16.86 -0.87 -8.01
C LYS A 107 17.36 -0.08 -6.82
N GLN A 108 18.67 -0.05 -6.58
CA GLN A 108 19.30 0.74 -5.51
C GLN A 108 19.04 2.23 -5.70
N LYS A 109 19.30 2.77 -6.89
CA LYS A 109 18.98 4.17 -7.23
C LYS A 109 17.51 4.51 -7.00
N ALA A 110 16.59 3.67 -7.48
CA ALA A 110 15.16 3.87 -7.28
C ALA A 110 14.78 3.82 -5.79
N THR A 111 15.40 2.94 -4.98
CA THR A 111 15.17 2.92 -3.53
C THR A 111 15.70 4.15 -2.83
N GLU A 112 16.88 4.64 -3.21
CA GLU A 112 17.48 5.87 -2.68
C GLU A 112 16.58 7.08 -2.99
N GLU A 113 16.13 7.24 -4.24
CA GLU A 113 15.20 8.31 -4.63
C GLU A 113 13.88 8.26 -3.83
N ILE A 114 13.33 7.06 -3.60
CA ILE A 114 12.12 6.87 -2.78
C ILE A 114 12.38 7.24 -1.32
N GLU A 115 13.54 6.88 -0.76
CA GLU A 115 13.92 7.21 0.60
C GLU A 115 14.16 8.70 0.79
N GLU A 116 14.85 9.36 -0.15
CA GLU A 116 15.02 10.81 -0.18
C GLU A 116 13.68 11.53 -0.26
N TRP A 117 12.78 11.07 -1.14
CA TRP A 117 11.42 11.62 -1.23
C TRP A 117 10.65 11.45 0.08
N LYS A 118 10.71 10.28 0.72
CA LYS A 118 10.08 10.03 2.03
C LYS A 118 10.67 10.92 3.13
N ALA A 119 11.99 11.10 3.15
CA ALA A 119 12.67 11.97 4.10
C ALA A 119 12.24 13.43 3.92
N ASN A 120 12.16 13.90 2.68
CA ASN A 120 11.68 15.24 2.35
C ASN A 120 10.21 15.44 2.77
N GLN A 121 9.34 14.45 2.54
CA GLN A 121 7.95 14.48 3.00
C GLN A 121 7.84 14.55 4.53
N LYS A 122 8.67 13.77 5.24
CA LYS A 122 8.71 13.79 6.72
C LYS A 122 9.17 15.15 7.24
N LEU A 123 10.21 15.72 6.65
CA LEU A 123 10.72 17.05 7.01
C LEU A 123 9.65 18.13 6.79
N LEU A 124 8.93 18.08 5.66
CA LEU A 124 7.86 19.02 5.35
C LEU A 124 6.72 18.92 6.37
N ALA A 125 6.30 17.70 6.72
CA ALA A 125 5.28 17.45 7.75
C ALA A 125 5.71 17.92 9.15
N GLU A 126 7.00 17.80 9.49
CA GLU A 126 7.55 18.29 10.76
C GLU A 126 7.58 19.82 10.81
N GLN A 127 7.95 20.47 9.72
CA GLN A 127 7.88 21.93 9.58
C GLN A 127 6.43 22.45 9.70
N GLU A 128 5.46 21.77 9.09
CA GLU A 128 4.04 22.12 9.23
C GLU A 128 3.53 21.94 10.66
N LYS A 129 3.87 20.83 11.33
CA LYS A 129 3.54 20.62 12.74
C LYS A 129 4.15 21.71 13.63
N ALA A 130 5.39 22.10 13.40
CA ALA A 130 6.05 23.17 14.14
C ALA A 130 5.37 24.54 13.93
N LYS A 131 4.91 24.84 12.71
CA LYS A 131 4.10 26.03 12.41
C LYS A 131 2.78 26.02 13.17
N LEU A 132 2.03 24.91 13.14
CA LEU A 132 0.77 24.75 13.86
C LEU A 132 0.93 24.89 15.38
N ILE A 133 2.03 24.38 15.95
CA ILE A 133 2.32 24.54 17.39
C ILE A 133 2.60 26.01 17.73
N LYS A 134 3.36 26.72 16.88
CA LYS A 134 3.62 28.17 17.07
C LYS A 134 2.32 28.98 16.98
N GLU A 135 1.46 28.67 16.02
CA GLU A 135 0.17 29.33 15.83
C GLU A 135 -0.78 29.07 17.02
N LYS A 136 -0.89 27.82 17.48
CA LYS A 136 -1.64 27.48 18.70
C LYS A 136 -1.11 28.22 19.94
N LYS A 137 0.22 28.36 20.07
CA LYS A 137 0.84 29.14 21.17
C LYS A 137 0.51 30.64 21.06
N ALA A 138 0.43 31.19 19.86
CA ALA A 138 0.02 32.58 19.63
C ALA A 138 -1.46 32.80 19.96
N LEU A 139 -2.35 31.90 19.54
CA LEU A 139 -3.78 31.95 19.83
C LEU A 139 -4.06 31.89 21.34
N ASN A 140 -3.35 31.02 22.07
CA ASN A 140 -3.50 30.88 23.52
C ASN A 140 -2.94 32.07 24.33
N LYS A 141 -2.07 32.89 23.74
CA LYS A 141 -1.63 34.17 24.33
C LYS A 141 -2.72 35.24 24.21
N ASN A 142 -3.49 35.24 23.11
CA ASN A 142 -4.60 36.17 22.89
C ASN A 142 -5.86 35.86 23.70
N THR A 143 -6.10 34.61 24.10
CA THR A 143 -7.24 34.26 24.97
C THR A 143 -7.03 34.66 26.43
N LYS A 144 -5.78 34.80 26.91
CA LYS A 144 -5.48 35.24 28.28
C LYS A 144 -5.73 36.73 28.54
N THR A 145 -5.92 37.55 27.51
CA THR A 145 -6.17 39.00 27.64
C THR A 145 -7.66 39.37 27.69
N ILE A 146 -8.60 38.45 27.44
CA ILE A 146 -10.05 38.77 27.33
C ILE A 146 -10.87 38.50 28.61
N SER A 147 -10.32 37.85 29.64
CA SER A 147 -11.10 37.43 30.82
C SER A 147 -10.82 38.24 32.08
N LYS A 148 -11.30 39.50 32.11
CA LYS A 148 -11.73 40.21 33.35
C LYS A 148 -12.88 41.19 33.06
N LYS A 149 -14.10 40.67 32.83
CA LYS A 149 -15.33 41.40 33.14
C LYS A 149 -16.20 40.51 34.03
N LYS A 150 -16.35 40.93 35.30
CA LYS A 150 -17.18 40.28 36.33
C LYS A 150 -18.65 40.47 35.97
N LEU A 151 -19.43 39.38 35.97
CA LEU A 151 -20.90 39.43 36.05
C LEU A 151 -21.34 39.54 37.52
N PRO A 152 -22.45 40.24 37.83
CA PRO A 152 -22.92 40.41 39.20
C PRO A 152 -23.69 39.18 39.69
N GLU A 153 -23.44 38.78 40.95
CA GLU A 153 -24.15 37.74 41.67
C GLU A 153 -25.56 38.19 42.05
N LYS A 154 -26.56 37.32 41.84
CA LYS A 154 -27.84 37.36 42.55
C LYS A 154 -28.08 36.03 43.24
N THR A 155 -28.13 36.08 44.55
CA THR A 155 -28.66 35.07 45.46
C THR A 155 -30.17 34.99 45.32
N LYS A 156 -30.73 33.81 45.02
CA LYS A 156 -32.07 33.42 45.48
C LYS A 156 -32.16 31.92 45.74
N THR A 157 -32.92 31.65 46.79
CA THR A 157 -33.21 30.42 47.52
C THR A 157 -33.91 29.35 46.70
N LYS A 158 -33.66 28.08 47.05
CA LYS A 158 -34.40 26.90 46.63
C LYS A 158 -35.87 27.00 47.07
N SER A 159 -36.79 27.03 46.11
CA SER A 159 -38.19 26.63 46.30
C SER A 159 -38.70 26.09 44.97
N ASP A 160 -39.49 25.03 45.05
CA ASP A 160 -39.96 24.14 43.98
C ASP A 160 -40.42 24.84 42.69
N ILE A 161 -39.87 24.41 41.55
CA ILE A 161 -40.24 24.90 40.18
C ILE A 161 -40.65 23.71 39.29
N PHE A 162 -41.23 22.66 39.86
CA PHE A 162 -41.69 21.49 39.11
C PHE A 162 -43.21 21.29 39.21
N SER A 163 -44.00 22.35 39.14
CA SER A 163 -45.46 22.20 39.18
C SER A 163 -46.23 22.66 37.95
N ASP A 164 -45.65 23.29 36.93
CA ASP A 164 -46.40 23.62 35.70
C ASP A 164 -45.48 23.70 34.47
N ILE A 165 -45.37 22.60 33.72
CA ILE A 165 -44.75 22.60 32.38
C ILE A 165 -45.91 22.54 31.38
N PRO A 166 -46.24 23.62 30.65
CA PRO A 166 -47.27 23.57 29.62
C PRO A 166 -46.83 22.64 28.48
N THR A 167 -47.77 21.81 28.02
CA THR A 167 -47.60 20.91 26.87
C THR A 167 -47.21 21.73 25.64
N ARG A 168 -46.03 21.49 25.06
CA ARG A 168 -45.54 22.24 23.89
C ARG A 168 -46.38 21.90 22.65
N GLU A 169 -46.95 22.92 22.01
CA GLU A 169 -47.49 22.78 20.67
C GLU A 169 -46.34 22.70 19.64
N SER A 170 -46.42 21.75 18.70
CA SER A 170 -45.42 21.59 17.65
C SER A 170 -45.67 22.58 16.51
N GLY A 171 -44.95 23.70 16.51
CA GLY A 171 -44.87 24.62 15.36
C GLY A 171 -43.79 24.20 14.36
N LYS A 172 -44.08 24.35 13.06
CA LYS A 172 -43.07 24.20 11.99
C LYS A 172 -42.28 25.51 11.91
N ILE A 173 -41.05 25.50 12.40
CA ILE A 173 -40.14 26.65 12.30
C ILE A 173 -39.52 26.64 10.90
N GLU A 174 -39.82 27.64 10.09
CA GLU A 174 -39.08 27.87 8.85
C GLU A 174 -37.70 28.43 9.19
N VAL A 175 -36.70 27.56 9.14
CA VAL A 175 -35.30 27.95 9.36
C VAL A 175 -34.77 28.52 8.05
N ASN A 176 -34.84 29.85 7.91
CA ASN A 176 -34.12 30.53 6.85
C ASN A 176 -32.66 30.70 7.27
N PHE A 177 -31.78 29.88 6.69
CA PHE A 177 -30.34 30.00 6.91
C PHE A 177 -29.86 31.30 6.28
N THR A 178 -29.33 32.21 7.10
CA THR A 178 -28.61 33.38 6.62
C THR A 178 -27.42 32.88 5.79
N PRO A 179 -27.23 33.33 4.54
CA PRO A 179 -26.04 32.97 3.78
C PRO A 179 -24.80 33.41 4.57
N ARG A 180 -23.79 32.54 4.60
CA ARG A 180 -22.58 32.71 5.40
C ARG A 180 -21.76 33.87 4.83
N VAL A 181 -22.07 35.11 5.20
CA VAL A 181 -21.28 36.29 4.80
C VAL A 181 -20.24 36.58 5.88
N PHE A 182 -19.24 35.71 5.96
CA PHE A 182 -17.94 36.07 6.51
C PHE A 182 -16.95 35.90 5.36
N PRO A 183 -16.34 36.96 4.81
CA PRO A 183 -15.18 36.79 3.98
C PRO A 183 -14.04 36.41 4.92
N THR A 184 -13.92 35.12 5.24
CA THR A 184 -12.64 34.61 5.74
C THR A 184 -11.61 34.98 4.68
N PRO A 185 -10.51 35.68 5.02
CA PRO A 185 -9.48 36.01 4.06
C PRO A 185 -9.06 34.74 3.31
N VAL A 186 -9.03 34.77 1.97
CA VAL A 186 -8.71 33.62 1.10
C VAL A 186 -7.41 32.89 1.51
N ARG A 187 -6.51 33.60 2.19
CA ARG A 187 -5.27 33.06 2.76
C ARG A 187 -5.49 31.97 3.83
N GLU A 188 -6.65 31.94 4.49
CA GLU A 188 -7.02 30.94 5.51
C GLU A 188 -8.12 29.98 5.02
N SER A 189 -8.56 30.07 3.77
CA SER A 189 -9.62 29.19 3.26
C SER A 189 -9.07 27.80 2.95
N GLN A 190 -9.47 26.81 3.76
CA GLN A 190 -9.24 25.39 3.48
C GLN A 190 -10.14 24.85 2.35
N THR A 191 -10.83 25.71 1.60
CA THR A 191 -11.79 25.30 0.55
C THR A 191 -11.21 24.35 -0.49
N PRO A 192 -9.96 24.50 -1.00
CA PRO A 192 -9.43 23.54 -1.96
C PRO A 192 -9.17 22.17 -1.31
N GLN A 193 -8.78 22.16 -0.04
CA GLN A 193 -8.49 20.94 0.72
C GLN A 193 -9.80 20.22 1.10
N GLU A 194 -10.84 20.96 1.47
CA GLU A 194 -12.18 20.45 1.73
C GLU A 194 -12.83 19.90 0.45
N GLU A 195 -12.71 20.59 -0.68
CA GLU A 195 -13.20 20.13 -1.99
C GLU A 195 -12.44 18.88 -2.46
N GLU A 196 -11.12 18.83 -2.28
CA GLU A 196 -10.34 17.65 -2.62
C GLU A 196 -10.69 16.47 -1.71
N TRP A 197 -10.91 16.70 -0.41
CA TRP A 197 -11.40 15.69 0.52
C TRP A 197 -12.78 15.17 0.12
N LEU A 198 -13.73 16.05 -0.20
CA LEU A 198 -15.07 15.69 -0.67
C LEU A 198 -15.00 14.92 -2.00
N ARG A 199 -14.13 15.32 -2.93
CA ARG A 199 -13.93 14.63 -4.20
C ARG A 199 -13.35 13.23 -3.99
N LYS A 200 -12.35 13.08 -3.13
CA LYS A 200 -11.79 11.76 -2.74
C LYS A 200 -12.85 10.88 -2.07
N GLN A 201 -13.68 11.46 -1.22
CA GLN A 201 -14.80 10.76 -0.58
C GLN A 201 -15.82 10.27 -1.63
N ALA A 202 -16.23 11.14 -2.56
CA ALA A 202 -17.19 10.84 -3.62
C ALA A 202 -16.65 9.81 -4.63
N GLU A 203 -15.35 9.88 -4.95
CA GLU A 203 -14.69 8.90 -5.80
C GLU A 203 -14.60 7.53 -5.11
N ALA A 204 -14.25 7.50 -3.81
CA ALA A 204 -14.25 6.26 -3.02
C ALA A 204 -15.65 5.63 -2.93
N THR A 205 -16.71 6.44 -2.73
CA THR A 205 -18.08 5.92 -2.74
C THR A 205 -18.48 5.40 -4.12
N ARG A 206 -18.11 6.10 -5.20
CA ARG A 206 -18.41 5.66 -6.58
C ARG A 206 -17.69 4.35 -6.94
N ILE A 207 -16.43 4.18 -6.52
CA ILE A 207 -15.69 2.93 -6.71
C ILE A 207 -16.35 1.78 -5.94
N LYS A 208 -16.74 2.02 -4.69
CA LYS A 208 -17.45 1.04 -3.86
C LYS A 208 -18.79 0.65 -4.48
N GLU A 209 -19.56 1.63 -4.94
CA GLU A 209 -20.85 1.43 -5.61
C GLU A 209 -20.69 0.66 -6.93
N PHE A 210 -19.69 1.00 -7.75
CA PHE A 210 -19.36 0.26 -8.97
C PHE A 210 -18.98 -1.20 -8.69
N MET A 211 -18.13 -1.45 -7.69
CA MET A 211 -17.74 -2.80 -7.28
C MET A 211 -18.90 -3.64 -6.70
N THR A 212 -19.93 -2.99 -6.15
CA THR A 212 -21.06 -3.69 -5.49
C THR A 212 -22.31 -3.79 -6.36
N LYS A 213 -22.30 -3.19 -7.55
CA LYS A 213 -23.45 -3.13 -8.46
C LYS A 213 -23.83 -4.50 -9.03
N ASP A 214 -22.84 -5.35 -9.26
CA ASP A 214 -23.01 -6.69 -9.83
C ASP A 214 -23.08 -7.81 -8.76
N LEU A 215 -22.95 -7.45 -7.46
CA LEU A 215 -23.01 -8.41 -6.35
C LEU A 215 -24.47 -8.63 -5.90
N THR A 216 -24.83 -9.89 -5.68
CA THR A 216 -26.09 -10.25 -5.04
C THR A 216 -26.18 -9.67 -3.61
N GLU A 217 -27.38 -9.40 -3.10
CA GLU A 217 -27.57 -8.87 -1.73
C GLU A 217 -26.92 -9.75 -0.66
N GLU A 218 -26.85 -11.06 -0.89
CA GLU A 218 -26.15 -12.01 -0.02
C GLU A 218 -24.63 -11.83 -0.04
N GLU A 219 -24.05 -11.56 -1.21
CA GLU A 219 -22.61 -11.33 -1.38
C GLU A 219 -22.14 -9.99 -0.82
N LYS A 220 -23.07 -9.07 -0.54
CA LYS A 220 -22.77 -7.82 0.20
C LYS A 220 -22.57 -8.06 1.70
N ASN A 221 -22.93 -9.23 2.23
CA ASN A 221 -22.75 -9.56 3.64
C ASN A 221 -21.35 -10.16 3.90
N PRO A 222 -20.48 -9.50 4.70
CA PRO A 222 -19.14 -10.01 5.02
C PRO A 222 -19.15 -11.38 5.71
N LEU A 223 -20.19 -11.68 6.50
CA LEU A 223 -20.34 -12.98 7.17
C LEU A 223 -20.59 -14.11 6.18
N PHE A 224 -21.43 -13.85 5.18
CA PHE A 224 -21.69 -14.82 4.11
C PHE A 224 -20.41 -15.11 3.31
N LEU A 225 -19.65 -14.08 2.93
CA LEU A 225 -18.38 -14.26 2.25
C LEU A 225 -17.34 -14.98 3.10
N ARG A 226 -17.30 -14.71 4.42
CA ARG A 226 -16.45 -15.47 5.35
C ARG A 226 -16.78 -16.95 5.30
N ASP A 227 -18.06 -17.29 5.39
CA ASP A 227 -18.50 -18.69 5.42
C ASP A 227 -18.33 -19.37 4.06
N LYS A 228 -18.52 -18.64 2.96
CA LYS A 228 -18.17 -19.07 1.60
C LYS A 228 -16.67 -19.35 1.48
N GLY A 229 -15.82 -18.46 1.99
CA GLY A 229 -14.37 -18.65 2.06
C GLY A 229 -13.96 -19.87 2.92
N ASN A 230 -14.68 -20.12 4.02
CA ASN A 230 -14.47 -21.31 4.85
C ASN A 230 -14.78 -22.61 4.08
N LYS A 231 -15.83 -22.63 3.26
CA LYS A 231 -16.14 -23.77 2.38
C LYS A 231 -15.00 -24.03 1.40
N PHE A 232 -14.54 -23.01 0.67
CA PHE A 232 -13.39 -23.17 -0.23
C PHE A 232 -12.10 -23.62 0.48
N PHE A 233 -11.89 -23.19 1.72
CA PHE A 233 -10.77 -23.67 2.53
C PHE A 233 -10.91 -25.16 2.88
N GLN A 234 -12.12 -25.62 3.23
CA GLN A 234 -12.41 -27.03 3.49
C GLN A 234 -12.26 -27.89 2.22
N ASP A 235 -12.66 -27.35 1.07
CA ASP A 235 -12.49 -27.98 -0.24
C ASP A 235 -11.02 -28.01 -0.72
N GLY A 236 -10.10 -27.41 0.04
CA GLY A 236 -8.67 -27.34 -0.29
C GLY A 236 -8.32 -26.30 -1.36
N ASN A 237 -9.29 -25.52 -1.85
CA ASN A 237 -9.05 -24.46 -2.83
C ASN A 237 -8.66 -23.16 -2.12
N TYR A 238 -7.41 -23.09 -1.67
CA TYR A 238 -6.88 -21.98 -0.90
C TYR A 238 -6.80 -20.66 -1.69
N LEU A 239 -6.53 -20.71 -3.01
CA LEU A 239 -6.44 -19.50 -3.85
C LEU A 239 -7.80 -18.83 -4.02
N ALA A 240 -8.86 -19.62 -4.27
CA ALA A 240 -10.22 -19.09 -4.33
C ALA A 240 -10.64 -18.52 -2.97
N ALA A 241 -10.31 -19.21 -1.87
CA ALA A 241 -10.58 -18.71 -0.52
C ALA A 241 -9.89 -17.37 -0.25
N ILE A 242 -8.62 -17.19 -0.65
CA ILE A 242 -7.89 -15.91 -0.52
C ILE A 242 -8.61 -14.78 -1.26
N ASN A 243 -9.07 -15.02 -2.49
CA ASN A 243 -9.79 -14.01 -3.27
C ASN A 243 -11.10 -13.60 -2.57
N ILE A 244 -11.86 -14.57 -2.07
CA ILE A 244 -13.12 -14.34 -1.36
C ILE A 244 -12.89 -13.59 -0.06
N TYR A 245 -11.89 -13.97 0.74
CA TYR A 245 -11.55 -13.22 1.95
C TYR A 245 -11.07 -11.80 1.63
N THR A 246 -10.35 -11.61 0.52
CA THR A 246 -9.92 -10.28 0.09
C THR A 246 -11.11 -9.40 -0.27
N HIS A 247 -12.12 -9.93 -0.96
CA HIS A 247 -13.38 -9.23 -1.18
C HIS A 247 -14.14 -8.96 0.12
N ALA A 248 -14.19 -9.92 1.03
CA ALA A 248 -14.83 -9.73 2.34
C ALA A 248 -14.17 -8.60 3.14
N ILE A 249 -12.83 -8.50 3.10
CA ILE A 249 -12.06 -7.44 3.75
C ILE A 249 -12.32 -6.07 3.11
N GLN A 250 -12.53 -6.01 1.78
CA GLN A 250 -12.90 -4.77 1.10
C GLN A 250 -14.27 -4.25 1.57
N LEU A 251 -15.19 -5.15 1.93
CA LEU A 251 -16.50 -4.79 2.47
C LEU A 251 -16.43 -4.42 3.96
N ASP A 252 -15.77 -5.25 4.77
CA ASP A 252 -15.55 -5.00 6.20
C ASP A 252 -14.09 -5.27 6.60
N TYR A 253 -13.32 -4.18 6.70
CA TYR A 253 -11.92 -4.20 7.08
C TYR A 253 -11.70 -4.28 8.61
N LYS A 254 -12.77 -4.26 9.42
CA LYS A 254 -12.67 -4.27 10.90
C LYS A 254 -12.82 -5.65 11.49
N MET A 255 -13.10 -6.68 10.68
CA MET A 255 -13.32 -8.04 11.18
C MET A 255 -12.01 -8.85 11.27
N PRO A 256 -11.51 -9.18 12.48
CA PRO A 256 -10.23 -9.89 12.64
C PRO A 256 -10.25 -11.32 12.08
N ALA A 257 -11.42 -11.96 12.09
CA ALA A 257 -11.58 -13.34 11.63
C ALA A 257 -11.24 -13.50 10.13
N LEU A 258 -11.53 -12.49 9.31
CA LEU A 258 -11.23 -12.51 7.87
C LEU A 258 -9.72 -12.55 7.61
N TYR A 259 -8.97 -11.65 8.25
CA TYR A 259 -7.51 -11.63 8.17
C TYR A 259 -6.89 -12.93 8.71
N SER A 260 -7.38 -13.41 9.85
CA SER A 260 -6.87 -14.65 10.44
C SER A 260 -7.10 -15.87 9.52
N ASN A 261 -8.27 -15.98 8.89
CA ASN A 261 -8.57 -17.08 7.95
C ASN A 261 -7.81 -16.94 6.63
N ARG A 262 -7.63 -15.71 6.12
CA ARG A 262 -6.78 -15.46 4.93
C ARG A 262 -5.32 -15.80 5.19
N ALA A 263 -4.80 -15.49 6.38
CA ALA A 263 -3.46 -15.90 6.82
C ALA A 263 -3.30 -17.43 6.83
N ALA A 264 -4.31 -18.17 7.30
CA ALA A 264 -4.30 -19.64 7.25
C ALA A 264 -4.22 -20.18 5.81
N CYS A 265 -4.92 -19.54 4.87
CA CYS A 265 -4.81 -19.88 3.45
C CYS A 265 -3.40 -19.59 2.91
N HIS A 266 -2.83 -18.43 3.28
CA HIS A 266 -1.47 -18.05 2.88
C HIS A 266 -0.40 -19.02 3.41
N LEU A 267 -0.54 -19.56 4.63
CA LEU A 267 0.32 -20.63 5.13
C LEU A 267 0.27 -21.88 4.24
N LYS A 268 -0.94 -22.30 3.82
CA LYS A 268 -1.11 -23.49 2.97
C LYS A 268 -0.51 -23.30 1.58
N VAL A 269 -0.59 -22.08 1.04
CA VAL A 269 0.01 -21.71 -0.26
C VAL A 269 1.50 -21.36 -0.15
N LYS A 270 2.10 -21.45 1.05
CA LYS A 270 3.50 -21.08 1.35
C LYS A 270 3.84 -19.62 1.09
N ASN A 271 2.86 -18.73 1.17
CA ASN A 271 3.06 -17.28 1.10
C ASN A 271 3.26 -16.69 2.50
N TYR A 272 4.42 -16.97 3.10
CA TYR A 272 4.68 -16.69 4.51
C TYR A 272 4.69 -15.19 4.83
N MET A 273 5.23 -14.35 3.94
CA MET A 273 5.25 -12.89 4.12
C MET A 273 3.84 -12.30 4.25
N LYS A 274 2.91 -12.67 3.35
CA LYS A 274 1.51 -12.21 3.44
C LYS A 274 0.79 -12.78 4.66
N CYS A 275 1.13 -14.00 5.08
CA CYS A 275 0.61 -14.56 6.33
C CYS A 275 1.01 -13.72 7.55
N ILE A 276 2.27 -13.26 7.61
CA ILE A 276 2.77 -12.43 8.71
C ILE A 276 2.03 -11.08 8.75
N GLU A 277 1.84 -10.46 7.59
CA GLU A 277 1.09 -9.20 7.45
C GLU A 277 -0.35 -9.35 7.94
N ASP A 278 -1.08 -10.36 7.43
CA ASP A 278 -2.47 -10.61 7.81
C ASP A 278 -2.63 -11.00 9.28
N SER A 279 -1.71 -11.82 9.81
CA SER A 279 -1.76 -12.23 11.22
C SER A 279 -1.46 -11.05 12.14
N SER A 280 -0.53 -10.17 11.77
CA SER A 280 -0.25 -8.94 12.52
C SER A 280 -1.44 -8.00 12.49
N LYS A 281 -2.08 -7.82 11.32
CA LYS A 281 -3.29 -7.01 11.21
C LYS A 281 -4.45 -7.57 12.03
N ALA A 282 -4.60 -8.89 12.07
CA ALA A 282 -5.59 -9.54 12.92
C ALA A 282 -5.33 -9.27 14.41
N LEU A 283 -4.07 -9.31 14.85
CA LEU A 283 -3.70 -9.00 16.24
C LEU A 283 -3.97 -7.53 16.59
N ASP A 284 -3.67 -6.59 15.68
CA ASP A 284 -3.97 -5.16 15.87
C ASP A 284 -5.47 -4.90 16.09
N LEU A 285 -6.31 -5.59 15.30
CA LEU A 285 -7.77 -5.48 15.42
C LEU A 285 -8.34 -6.17 16.67
N LEU A 286 -7.53 -7.00 17.35
CA LEU A 286 -7.90 -7.68 18.59
C LEU A 286 -7.44 -6.91 19.84
N LEU A 287 -7.04 -5.65 19.69
CA LEU A 287 -6.77 -4.74 20.82
C LEU A 287 -8.06 -3.99 21.24
N PRO A 288 -8.31 -3.82 22.55
CA PRO A 288 -7.52 -4.28 23.68
C PRO A 288 -7.62 -5.80 23.92
N PRO A 289 -6.60 -6.42 24.54
CA PRO A 289 -6.62 -7.85 24.84
C PRO A 289 -7.68 -8.17 25.89
N VAL A 290 -8.70 -8.95 25.52
CA VAL A 290 -9.77 -9.40 26.42
C VAL A 290 -9.81 -10.94 26.48
N PRO A 291 -10.33 -11.55 27.56
CA PRO A 291 -10.45 -13.01 27.63
C PRO A 291 -11.27 -13.60 26.47
N GLN A 292 -12.34 -12.92 26.06
CA GLN A 292 -13.22 -13.37 24.97
C GLN A 292 -12.49 -13.51 23.62
N ASN A 293 -11.44 -12.71 23.39
CA ASN A 293 -10.69 -12.73 22.15
C ASN A 293 -9.33 -13.43 22.28
N ALA A 294 -9.04 -14.03 23.45
CA ALA A 294 -7.79 -14.74 23.73
C ALA A 294 -7.55 -15.91 22.77
N SER A 295 -8.58 -16.71 22.48
CA SER A 295 -8.47 -17.82 21.51
C SER A 295 -8.14 -17.35 20.10
N SER A 296 -8.73 -16.22 19.66
CA SER A 296 -8.43 -15.63 18.34
C SER A 296 -7.02 -15.03 18.29
N ARG A 297 -6.56 -14.39 19.37
CA ARG A 297 -5.18 -13.89 19.49
C ARG A 297 -4.17 -15.05 19.48
N CYS A 298 -4.43 -16.11 20.24
CA CYS A 298 -3.61 -17.32 20.26
C CYS A 298 -3.46 -17.90 18.84
N ARG A 299 -4.56 -18.10 18.11
CA ARG A 299 -4.50 -18.57 16.72
C ARG A 299 -3.69 -17.65 15.79
N ALA A 300 -3.79 -16.34 15.96
CA ALA A 300 -3.03 -15.38 15.16
C ALA A 300 -1.53 -15.42 15.48
N PHE A 301 -1.15 -15.52 16.76
CA PHE A 301 0.25 -15.71 17.18
C PHE A 301 0.82 -17.02 16.62
N VAL A 302 0.10 -18.14 16.74
CA VAL A 302 0.57 -19.42 16.18
C VAL A 302 0.79 -19.32 14.67
N ARG A 303 -0.16 -18.75 13.92
CA ARG A 303 -0.04 -18.61 12.47
C ARG A 303 1.15 -17.75 12.07
N ARG A 304 1.37 -16.64 12.78
CA ARG A 304 2.51 -15.75 12.54
C ARG A 304 3.84 -16.41 12.92
N GLY A 305 3.90 -17.06 14.08
CA GLY A 305 5.06 -17.83 14.54
C GLY A 305 5.43 -18.95 13.59
N THR A 306 4.46 -19.75 13.12
CA THR A 306 4.70 -20.78 12.10
C THR A 306 5.24 -20.17 10.81
N ALA A 307 4.72 -19.03 10.36
CA ALA A 307 5.23 -18.35 9.17
C ALA A 307 6.68 -17.86 9.35
N PHE A 308 7.03 -17.32 10.53
CA PHE A 308 8.40 -16.93 10.86
C PHE A 308 9.35 -18.14 10.86
N CYS A 309 8.98 -19.24 11.51
CA CYS A 309 9.79 -20.46 11.49
C CYS A 309 9.98 -21.02 10.07
N LYS A 310 8.98 -20.90 9.18
CA LYS A 310 9.12 -21.30 7.77
C LYS A 310 9.99 -20.36 6.93
N LEU A 311 10.27 -19.16 7.42
CA LEU A 311 11.23 -18.21 6.87
C LEU A 311 12.59 -18.26 7.59
N GLU A 312 12.82 -19.27 8.44
CA GLU A 312 14.05 -19.45 9.23
C GLU A 312 14.29 -18.34 10.28
N LEU A 313 13.26 -17.55 10.58
CA LEU A 313 13.24 -16.54 11.63
C LEU A 313 12.77 -17.17 12.94
N PHE A 314 13.60 -18.08 13.49
CA PHE A 314 13.22 -18.91 14.63
C PHE A 314 13.05 -18.14 15.94
N VAL A 315 13.82 -17.05 16.14
CA VAL A 315 13.77 -16.24 17.37
C VAL A 315 12.43 -15.51 17.47
N GLU A 316 12.02 -14.84 16.41
CA GLU A 316 10.72 -14.17 16.28
C GLU A 316 9.57 -15.17 16.35
N GLY A 317 9.73 -16.33 15.70
CA GLY A 317 8.80 -17.44 15.79
C GLY A 317 8.59 -17.90 17.24
N LEU A 318 9.67 -18.12 17.98
CA LEU A 318 9.60 -18.54 19.39
C LEU A 318 8.88 -17.51 20.26
N GLN A 319 9.13 -16.22 20.06
CA GLN A 319 8.43 -15.15 20.80
C GLN A 319 6.92 -15.21 20.61
N ASP A 320 6.45 -15.47 19.38
CA ASP A 320 5.03 -15.62 19.08
C ASP A 320 4.45 -16.91 19.70
N TYR A 321 5.18 -18.02 19.66
CA TYR A 321 4.76 -19.26 20.33
C TYR A 321 4.69 -19.11 21.86
N GLU A 322 5.64 -18.38 22.47
CA GLU A 322 5.60 -18.07 23.90
C GLU A 322 4.43 -17.14 24.26
N ALA A 323 4.13 -16.16 23.40
CA ALA A 323 2.94 -15.33 23.56
C ALA A 323 1.64 -16.15 23.45
N ALA A 324 1.59 -17.12 22.54
CA ALA A 324 0.46 -18.05 22.42
C ALA A 324 0.32 -18.96 23.64
N LEU A 325 1.42 -19.52 24.17
CA LEU A 325 1.44 -20.34 25.39
C LEU A 325 0.98 -19.58 26.64
N LYS A 326 1.24 -18.27 26.73
CA LYS A 326 0.68 -17.43 27.82
C LYS A 326 -0.84 -17.33 27.75
N LEU A 327 -1.44 -17.48 26.57
CA LEU A 327 -2.89 -17.42 26.37
C LEU A 327 -3.55 -18.79 26.50
N ASP A 328 -2.88 -19.85 26.08
CA ASP A 328 -3.36 -21.24 26.15
C ASP A 328 -2.25 -22.17 26.67
N PRO A 329 -2.01 -22.20 28.00
CA PRO A 329 -0.91 -22.97 28.60
C PRO A 329 -1.14 -24.49 28.58
N SER A 330 -2.38 -24.94 28.42
CA SER A 330 -2.76 -26.36 28.50
C SER A 330 -2.60 -27.10 27.17
N ASN A 331 -2.24 -26.40 26.10
CA ASN A 331 -2.18 -26.97 24.77
C ASN A 331 -0.87 -27.70 24.51
N GLU A 332 -0.93 -29.04 24.58
CA GLU A 332 0.25 -29.91 24.39
C GLU A 332 0.94 -29.72 23.04
N GLN A 333 0.21 -29.43 21.97
CA GLN A 333 0.80 -29.25 20.64
C GLN A 333 1.67 -27.98 20.60
N LEU A 334 1.15 -26.89 21.18
CA LEU A 334 1.86 -25.62 21.30
C LEU A 334 3.16 -25.76 22.11
N ILE A 335 3.14 -26.56 23.18
CA ILE A 335 4.32 -26.84 24.01
C ILE A 335 5.37 -27.59 23.18
N LYS A 336 4.96 -28.67 22.48
CA LYS A 336 5.85 -29.46 21.62
C LYS A 336 6.48 -28.60 20.51
N ASP A 337 5.66 -27.83 19.80
CA ASP A 337 6.14 -26.94 18.73
C ASP A 337 7.16 -25.92 19.26
N ALA A 338 6.91 -25.32 20.43
CA ALA A 338 7.84 -24.37 21.05
C ALA A 338 9.15 -25.03 21.50
N GLU A 339 9.10 -26.25 22.03
CA GLU A 339 10.30 -27.03 22.38
C GLU A 339 11.13 -27.41 21.15
N GLU A 340 10.48 -27.80 20.05
CA GLU A 340 11.15 -28.07 18.78
C GLU A 340 11.88 -26.83 18.27
N ILE A 341 11.23 -25.66 18.28
CA ILE A 341 11.86 -24.40 17.86
C ILE A 341 13.05 -24.06 18.77
N ARG A 342 12.94 -24.27 20.09
CA ARG A 342 14.06 -24.05 21.03
C ARG A 342 15.25 -24.95 20.73
N LYS A 343 15.03 -26.21 20.38
CA LYS A 343 16.10 -27.14 19.99
C LYS A 343 16.81 -26.65 18.72
N VAL A 344 16.06 -26.18 17.73
CA VAL A 344 16.62 -25.64 16.47
C VAL A 344 17.45 -24.38 16.70
N ILE A 345 17.10 -23.54 17.68
CA ILE A 345 17.90 -22.34 18.01
C ILE A 345 19.20 -22.71 18.75
N GLN A 346 19.21 -23.83 19.49
CA GLN A 346 20.35 -24.28 20.29
C GLN A 346 21.32 -25.18 19.50
N SER A 347 20.88 -25.77 18.40
CA SER A 347 21.70 -26.53 17.44
C SER A 347 22.43 -25.60 16.48
#